data_AF-A0A7W1FGU9-F1
#
_entry.id   AF-A0A7W1FGU9-F1
#
_cell.length_a   1.000
_cell.length_b   1.000
_cell.length_c   1.000
_cell.angle_alpha   90.00
_cell.angle_beta   90.00
_cell.angle_gamma   90.00
#
_symmetry.space_group_name_H-M   'P 1'
#
loop_
_entity.id
_entity.type
_entity.pdbx_description
1 polymer ?
#
loop_
_entity_poly.entity_id
_entity_poly.type
_entity_poly.pdbx_seq_one_letter_code
_entity_poly.pdbx_strand_id
1 'polypeptide(L)'
;MKFSAARAKLPSLTNSFLAILSAILLTLAFPDFDWWFFAWFALVPLFYAIEREKESIVKSFVLGWIFGTGFFFGSCWWLTFSFIT
;
A
#
# COMPACT_ATOMS: atom_id res chain seq x y z
N MET A 1 -9.89 -28.70 -4.52
CA MET A 1 -8.62 -28.70 -3.74
C MET A 1 -7.55 -27.70 -4.24
N LYS A 2 -7.87 -26.63 -5.00
CA LYS A 2 -6.88 -25.66 -5.52
C LYS A 2 -6.72 -24.36 -4.70
N PHE A 3 -7.57 -24.11 -3.70
CA PHE A 3 -7.53 -22.89 -2.88
C PHE A 3 -6.32 -22.82 -1.92
N SER A 4 -5.64 -23.93 -1.64
CA SER A 4 -4.51 -23.98 -0.70
C SER A 4 -3.27 -23.24 -1.22
N ALA A 5 -2.97 -23.37 -2.52
CA ALA A 5 -1.78 -22.77 -3.12
C ALA A 5 -1.87 -21.24 -3.25
N ALA A 6 -3.07 -20.70 -3.47
CA ALA A 6 -3.29 -19.25 -3.53
C ALA A 6 -3.13 -18.59 -2.15
N ARG A 7 -3.61 -19.26 -1.09
CA ARG A 7 -3.47 -18.79 0.30
C ARG A 7 -2.02 -18.75 0.78
N ALA A 8 -1.14 -19.58 0.19
CA ALA A 8 0.29 -19.55 0.48
C ALA A 8 0.99 -18.28 -0.05
N LYS A 9 0.42 -17.62 -1.06
CA LYS A 9 1.04 -16.47 -1.74
C LYS A 9 0.48 -15.11 -1.33
N LEU A 10 -0.69 -15.07 -0.71
CA LEU A 10 -1.32 -13.82 -0.29
C LEU A 10 -0.89 -13.42 1.12
N PRO A 11 -0.60 -12.13 1.36
CA PRO A 11 -0.36 -11.62 2.71
C PRO A 11 -1.63 -11.73 3.56
N SER A 12 -1.47 -11.74 4.89
CA SER A 12 -2.62 -11.71 5.79
C SER A 12 -3.48 -10.46 5.59
N LEU A 13 -4.79 -10.55 5.85
CA LEU A 13 -5.71 -9.40 5.73
C LEU A 13 -5.25 -8.22 6.59
N THR A 14 -4.73 -8.49 7.79
CA THR A 14 -4.18 -7.46 8.68
C THR A 14 -2.98 -6.75 8.04
N ASN A 15 -2.08 -7.49 7.40
CA ASN A 15 -0.90 -6.91 6.74
C ASN A 15 -1.28 -6.12 5.49
N SER A 16 -2.26 -6.60 4.72
CA SER A 16 -2.84 -5.84 3.60
C SER A 16 -3.47 -4.52 4.06
N PHE A 17 -4.19 -4.53 5.18
CA PHE A 17 -4.76 -3.31 5.77
C PHE A 17 -3.67 -2.31 6.17
N LEU A 18 -2.58 -2.77 6.79
CA LEU A 18 -1.43 -1.93 7.14
C LEU A 18 -0.77 -1.31 5.90
N ALA A 19 -0.64 -2.06 4.81
CA ALA A 19 -0.11 -1.54 3.54
C ALA A 19 -1.02 -0.45 2.93
N ILE A 20 -2.35 -0.64 2.98
CA ILE A 20 -3.32 0.37 2.53
C ILE A 20 -3.28 1.61 3.44
N LEU A 21 -3.21 1.43 4.76
CA LEU A 21 -3.09 2.54 5.71
C LEU A 21 -1.84 3.37 5.44
N SER A 22 -0.71 2.71 5.18
CA SER A 22 0.54 3.36 4.79
C SER A 22 0.39 4.18 3.50
N ALA A 23 -0.30 3.64 2.49
CA ALA A 23 -0.58 4.35 1.26
C ALA A 23 -1.45 5.59 1.48
N ILE A 24 -2.52 5.48 2.28
CA ILE A 24 -3.40 6.61 2.61
C ILE A 24 -2.63 7.70 3.35
N LEU A 25 -1.85 7.35 4.38
CA LEU A 25 -1.04 8.30 5.14
C LEU A 25 -0.07 9.04 4.24
N LEU A 26 0.57 8.34 3.29
CA LEU A 26 1.50 8.96 2.37
C LEU A 26 0.78 9.87 1.37
N THR A 27 -0.37 9.46 0.82
CA THR A 27 -1.19 10.30 -0.06
C THR A 27 -1.59 11.61 0.59
N LEU A 28 -1.99 11.58 1.87
CA LEU A 28 -2.38 12.78 2.62
C LEU A 28 -1.20 13.76 2.85
N ALA A 29 0.04 13.32 2.69
CA ALA A 29 1.21 14.17 2.81
C ALA A 29 1.50 15.00 1.53
N PHE A 30 0.83 14.71 0.42
CA PHE A 30 1.01 15.37 -0.87
C PHE A 30 0.02 16.53 -1.08
N PRO A 31 0.21 17.35 -2.14
CA PRO A 31 -0.68 18.48 -2.46
C PRO A 31 -2.17 18.08 -2.53
N ASP A 32 -3.04 19.06 -2.31
CA ASP A 32 -4.48 19.02 -2.00
C ASP A 32 -4.80 18.85 -0.49
N PHE A 33 -4.05 18.00 0.23
CA PHE A 33 -4.24 17.79 1.67
C PHE A 33 -3.21 18.52 2.54
N ASP A 34 -1.95 18.57 2.07
CA ASP A 34 -0.84 19.30 2.69
C ASP A 34 -0.51 18.87 4.14
N TRP A 35 -0.82 17.63 4.51
CA TRP A 35 -0.46 17.06 5.82
C TRP A 35 0.95 16.46 5.78
N TRP A 36 1.92 17.28 5.37
CA TRP A 36 3.32 16.87 5.13
C TRP A 36 3.94 16.08 6.30
N PHE A 37 3.51 16.33 7.53
CA PHE A 37 4.02 15.65 8.72
C PHE A 37 3.75 14.14 8.72
N PHE A 38 2.75 13.66 7.98
CA PHE A 38 2.51 12.23 7.80
C PHE A 38 3.61 11.52 7.02
N ALA A 39 4.35 12.21 6.14
CA ALA A 39 5.42 11.60 5.35
C ALA A 39 6.51 10.96 6.23
N TRP A 40 6.76 11.50 7.43
CA TRP A 40 7.77 10.99 8.36
C TRP A 40 7.49 9.57 8.85
N PHE A 41 6.22 9.21 9.01
CA PHE A 41 5.81 7.93 9.60
C PHE A 41 4.86 7.12 8.72
N ALA A 42 4.47 7.63 7.55
CA ALA A 42 3.56 6.95 6.63
C ALA A 42 4.08 5.57 6.21
N LEU A 43 5.39 5.35 6.14
CA LEU A 43 5.99 4.05 5.78
C LEU A 43 6.07 3.04 6.94
N VAL A 44 5.87 3.48 8.19
CA VAL A 44 5.98 2.61 9.37
C VAL A 44 5.01 1.42 9.31
N PRO A 45 3.71 1.59 8.98
CA PRO A 45 2.78 0.46 8.86
C PRO A 45 3.18 -0.53 7.76
N LEU A 46 3.71 -0.05 6.63
CA LEU A 46 4.19 -0.90 5.54
C LEU A 46 5.40 -1.74 5.97
N PHE A 47 6.41 -1.12 6.56
CA PHE A 47 7.60 -1.84 7.03
C PHE A 47 7.24 -2.87 8.11
N TYR A 48 6.31 -2.53 9.01
CA TYR A 48 5.79 -3.48 9.99
C TYR A 48 5.05 -4.66 9.34
N ALA A 49 4.26 -4.41 8.29
CA ALA A 49 3.57 -5.46 7.54
C ALA A 49 4.55 -6.39 6.80
N ILE A 50 5.60 -5.84 6.19
CA ILE A 50 6.66 -6.59 5.49
C ILE A 50 7.44 -7.47 6.48
N GLU A 51 7.84 -6.91 7.63
CA GLU A 51 8.57 -7.66 8.66
C GLU A 51 7.76 -8.86 9.17
N ARG A 52 6.44 -8.72 9.29
CA ARG A 52 5.54 -9.82 9.69
C ARG A 52 5.42 -10.94 8.65
N GLU A 53 5.77 -10.69 7.39
CA GLU A 53 5.71 -11.68 6.30
C GLU A 53 7.10 -11.99 5.70
N LYS A 54 8.19 -11.64 6.41
CA LYS A 54 9.58 -11.73 5.91
C LYS A 54 10.00 -13.11 5.38
N GLU A 55 9.39 -14.18 5.89
CA GLU A 55 9.63 -15.56 5.45
C GLU A 55 9.16 -15.83 4.02
N SER A 56 8.33 -14.95 3.44
CA SER A 56 7.79 -15.09 2.10
C SER A 56 8.03 -13.86 1.25
N ILE A 57 9.02 -13.95 0.35
CA ILE A 57 9.34 -12.91 -0.63
C ILE A 57 8.12 -12.49 -1.46
N VAL A 58 7.27 -13.46 -1.84
CA VAL A 58 6.06 -13.19 -2.64
C VAL A 58 5.08 -12.31 -1.87
N LYS A 59 4.87 -12.58 -0.57
CA LYS A 59 3.96 -11.77 0.24
C LYS A 59 4.49 -10.36 0.46
N SER A 60 5.78 -10.21 0.72
CA SER A 60 6.42 -8.89 0.84
C SER A 60 6.31 -8.09 -0.46
N PHE A 61 6.50 -8.75 -1.61
CA PHE A 61 6.28 -8.13 -2.92
C PHE A 61 4.82 -7.68 -3.10
N VAL A 62 3.84 -8.53 -2.76
CA VAL A 62 2.41 -8.19 -2.86
C VAL A 62 2.06 -7.03 -1.92
N LEU A 63 2.60 -6.97 -0.70
CA LEU A 63 2.39 -5.85 0.22
C LEU A 63 2.93 -4.54 -0.36
N GLY A 64 4.14 -4.56 -0.91
CA GLY A 64 4.72 -3.41 -1.60
C GLY A 64 3.90 -2.99 -2.82
N TRP A 65 3.35 -3.95 -3.57
CA TRP A 65 2.49 -3.70 -4.72
C TRP A 65 1.16 -3.05 -4.32
N ILE A 66 0.52 -3.52 -3.25
CA ILE A 66 -0.72 -2.94 -2.68
C ILE A 66 -0.46 -1.49 -2.27
N PHE A 67 0.62 -1.26 -1.51
CA PHE A 67 1.01 0.09 -1.08
C PHE A 67 1.28 1.01 -2.28
N GLY A 68 2.15 0.59 -3.21
CA GLY A 68 2.56 1.42 -4.33
C GLY A 68 1.39 1.76 -5.26
N THR A 69 0.52 0.79 -5.54
CA THR A 69 -0.70 1.00 -6.34
C THR A 69 -1.65 1.96 -5.63
N GLY A 70 -1.91 1.76 -4.34
CA GLY A 70 -2.79 2.63 -3.56
C GLY A 70 -2.28 4.07 -3.47
N PHE A 71 -0.98 4.24 -3.22
CA PHE A 71 -0.35 5.55 -3.16
C PHE A 71 -0.38 6.22 -4.53
N PHE A 72 -0.02 5.51 -5.60
CA PHE A 72 -0.04 6.04 -6.97
C PHE A 72 -1.42 6.56 -7.37
N PHE A 73 -2.49 5.78 -7.14
CA PHE A 73 -3.85 6.26 -7.43
C PHE A 73 -4.26 7.44 -6.55
N GLY A 74 -3.83 7.47 -5.29
CA GLY A 74 -4.07 8.59 -4.39
C GLY A 74 -3.37 9.87 -4.85
N SER A 75 -2.08 9.81 -5.18
CA SER A 75 -1.29 10.97 -5.60
C SER A 75 -1.61 11.44 -7.01
N CYS A 76 -2.02 10.52 -7.89
CA CYS A 76 -2.28 10.78 -9.30
C CYS A 76 -3.76 10.73 -9.66
N TRP A 77 -4.66 10.94 -8.69
CA TRP A 77 -6.11 10.92 -8.90
C TRP A 77 -6.56 11.91 -9.99
N TRP A 78 -5.83 13.04 -10.12
CA TRP A 78 -6.06 14.08 -11.11
C TRP A 78 -5.81 13.64 -12.56
N LEU A 79 -5.04 12.57 -12.81
CA LEU A 79 -4.81 12.06 -14.18
C LEU A 79 -6.12 11.63 -14.85
N THR A 80 -7.12 11.24 -14.06
CA THR A 80 -8.45 10.89 -14.58
C THR A 80 -9.10 12.06 -15.31
N PHE A 81 -8.83 13.29 -14.88
CA PHE A 81 -9.36 14.51 -15.52
C PHE A 81 -8.73 14.72 -16.90
N SER A 82 -7.41 14.54 -17.04
CA SER A 82 -6.68 14.74 -18.31
C SER A 82 -7.13 13.83 -19.46
N PHE A 83 -7.78 12.70 -19.18
CA PHE A 83 -8.32 11.82 -20.22
C PHE A 83 -9.76 12.15 -20.62
N ILE A 84 -10.49 12.90 -19.79
CA ILE A 84 -11.92 13.19 -19.97
C ILE A 84 -12.14 14.55 -20.65
N THR A 85 -11.22 15.50 -20.49
CA THR A 85 -11.20 16.81 -21.18
C THR A 85 -10.28 16.83 -22.38
#